data_AF-A0A1Q3ZHU2-F1
#
_entry.id   AF-A0A1Q3ZHU2-F1
#
_cell.length_a   1.000
_cell.length_b   1.000
_cell.length_c   1.000
_cell.angle_alpha   90.00
_cell.angle_beta   90.00
_cell.angle_gamma   90.00
#
_symmetry.space_group_name_H-M   'P 1'
#
loop_
_entity.id
_entity.type
_entity.pdbx_description
1 polymer ?
#
loop_
_entity_poly.entity_id
_entity_poly.type
_entity_poly.pdbx_seq_one_letter_code
_entity_poly.pdbx_strand_id
1 'polypeptide(L)'
;MRKKILKRIIKGILIILIWLFYEFVLTYHYKTRRCYENIREVHIGDYIDKAIRTMRKGGFYLIFLKETQEIDYRDRGDDGGDHVIIFPYKDEDPMSHYPRIYYNSKTGKVVGVSDGGFP
;
A
#
# COMPACT_ATOMS: atom_id res chain seq x y z
N MET A 1 -51.24 -7.67 4.50
CA MET A 1 -50.47 -7.19 3.32
C MET A 1 -49.13 -6.51 3.65
N ARG A 2 -49.03 -5.62 4.65
CA ARG A 2 -47.80 -4.84 4.96
C ARG A 2 -46.51 -5.66 5.21
N LYS A 3 -46.59 -6.83 5.86
CA LYS A 3 -45.43 -7.68 6.15
C LYS A 3 -44.73 -8.25 4.89
N LYS A 4 -45.47 -8.49 3.79
CA LYS A 4 -44.88 -9.01 2.53
C LYS A 4 -44.08 -7.95 1.78
N ILE A 5 -44.54 -6.70 1.81
CA ILE A 5 -43.86 -5.55 1.19
C ILE A 5 -42.56 -5.25 1.95
N LEU A 6 -42.62 -5.23 3.29
CA LEU A 6 -41.45 -5.00 4.14
C LEU A 6 -40.34 -6.04 3.92
N LYS A 7 -40.69 -7.33 3.80
CA LYS A 7 -39.71 -8.39 3.47
C LYS A 7 -39.02 -8.19 2.12
N ARG A 8 -39.71 -7.64 1.11
CA ARG A 8 -39.12 -7.37 -0.20
C ARG A 8 -38.14 -6.19 -0.15
N ILE A 9 -38.47 -5.14 0.58
CA ILE A 9 -37.60 -3.97 0.77
C ILE A 9 -36.31 -4.39 1.49
N ILE A 10 -36.41 -5.16 2.59
CA ILE A 10 -35.24 -5.64 3.33
C ILE A 10 -34.33 -6.49 2.45
N LYS A 11 -34.90 -7.39 1.62
CA LYS A 11 -34.10 -8.17 0.65
C LYS A 11 -33.39 -7.29 -0.36
N GLY A 12 -34.04 -6.25 -0.88
CA GLY A 12 -33.44 -5.31 -1.82
C GLY A 12 -32.25 -4.57 -1.20
N ILE A 13 -32.41 -4.06 0.02
CA ILE A 13 -31.33 -3.38 0.76
C ILE A 13 -30.16 -4.34 1.02
N LEU A 14 -30.45 -5.58 1.42
CA LEU A 14 -29.41 -6.58 1.68
C LEU A 14 -28.57 -6.89 0.43
N ILE A 15 -29.19 -7.01 -0.74
CA ILE A 15 -28.49 -7.24 -2.01
C ILE A 15 -27.57 -6.06 -2.34
N ILE A 16 -28.05 -4.82 -2.17
CA ILE A 16 -27.25 -3.62 -2.42
C ILE A 16 -26.05 -3.57 -1.45
N LEU A 17 -26.26 -3.90 -0.17
CA LEU A 17 -25.18 -3.95 0.82
C LEU A 17 -24.13 -5.02 0.49
N ILE A 18 -24.56 -6.21 0.07
CA ILE A 18 -23.63 -7.28 -0.36
C ILE A 18 -22.83 -6.83 -1.59
N TRP A 19 -23.47 -6.20 -2.56
CA TRP A 19 -22.80 -5.71 -3.76
C TRP A 19 -21.78 -4.61 -3.43
N LEU A 20 -22.15 -3.64 -2.59
CA LEU A 20 -21.24 -2.60 -2.11
C LEU A 20 -20.07 -3.20 -1.32
N PHE A 21 -20.31 -4.21 -0.49
CA PHE A 21 -19.27 -4.92 0.24
C PHE A 21 -18.32 -5.65 -0.72
N TYR A 22 -18.86 -6.31 -1.75
CA TYR A 22 -18.05 -7.01 -2.74
C TYR A 22 -17.17 -6.04 -3.56
N GLU A 23 -17.74 -4.93 -4.03
CA GLU A 23 -16.99 -3.86 -4.71
C GLU A 23 -15.90 -3.26 -3.80
N PHE A 24 -16.21 -3.07 -2.51
CA PHE A 24 -15.23 -2.61 -1.53
C PHE A 24 -14.07 -3.60 -1.36
N VAL A 25 -14.36 -4.89 -1.19
CA VAL A 25 -13.36 -5.95 -1.02
C VAL A 25 -12.50 -6.10 -2.28
N LEU A 26 -13.10 -6.09 -3.48
CA LEU A 26 -12.37 -6.15 -4.75
C LEU A 26 -11.45 -4.95 -4.93
N THR A 27 -11.98 -3.76 -4.68
CA THR A 27 -11.22 -2.51 -4.76
C THR A 27 -10.05 -2.52 -3.79
N TYR A 28 -10.25 -3.08 -2.59
CA TYR A 28 -9.23 -3.22 -1.57
C TYR A 28 -8.11 -4.19 -1.99
N HIS A 29 -8.45 -5.42 -2.37
CA HIS A 29 -7.47 -6.43 -2.79
C HIS A 29 -6.69 -6.05 -4.06
N TYR A 30 -7.37 -5.51 -5.07
CA TYR A 30 -6.75 -5.12 -6.33
C TYR A 30 -5.67 -4.05 -6.13
N LYS A 31 -5.90 -3.13 -5.19
CA LYS A 31 -4.98 -2.03 -4.93
C LYS A 31 -3.81 -2.42 -4.03
N THR A 32 -3.98 -3.35 -3.08
CA THR A 32 -2.86 -3.94 -2.34
C THR A 32 -1.89 -4.62 -3.30
N ARG A 33 -2.40 -5.50 -4.18
CA ARG A 33 -1.58 -6.21 -5.17
C ARG A 33 -0.76 -5.28 -6.05
N ARG A 34 -1.34 -4.17 -6.52
CA ARG A 34 -0.60 -3.18 -7.31
C ARG A 34 0.57 -2.53 -6.59
N CYS A 35 0.48 -2.28 -5.29
CA CYS A 35 1.60 -1.72 -4.52
C CYS A 35 2.82 -2.65 -4.55
N TYR A 36 2.59 -3.96 -4.40
CA TYR A 36 3.62 -4.99 -4.46
C TYR A 36 4.11 -5.29 -5.87
N GLU A 37 3.29 -5.06 -6.90
CA GLU A 37 3.74 -5.14 -8.28
C GLU A 37 4.60 -3.91 -8.64
N ASN A 38 4.22 -2.71 -8.20
CA ASN A 38 4.95 -1.47 -8.49
C ASN A 38 6.37 -1.44 -7.91
N ILE A 39 6.62 -2.05 -6.74
CA ILE A 39 7.97 -2.07 -6.17
C ILE A 39 8.96 -2.85 -7.04
N ARG A 40 8.49 -3.79 -7.86
CA ARG A 40 9.33 -4.52 -8.83
C ARG A 40 9.79 -3.63 -9.98
N GLU A 41 9.15 -2.47 -10.19
CA GLU A 41 9.54 -1.47 -11.19
C GLU A 41 10.54 -0.44 -10.61
N VAL A 42 10.86 -0.50 -9.31
CA VAL A 42 11.85 0.38 -8.66
C VAL A 42 13.22 -0.29 -8.70
N HIS A 43 14.24 0.44 -9.16
CA HIS A 43 15.59 -0.09 -9.31
C HIS A 43 16.60 0.61 -8.40
N ILE A 44 17.63 -0.14 -7.98
CA ILE A 44 18.79 0.44 -7.28
C ILE A 44 19.46 1.47 -8.20
N GLY A 45 19.79 2.63 -7.64
CA GLY A 45 20.33 3.77 -8.36
C GLY A 45 19.29 4.77 -8.88
N ASP A 46 17.99 4.43 -8.87
CA ASP A 46 16.93 5.40 -9.15
C ASP A 46 16.91 6.51 -8.09
N TYR A 47 16.51 7.71 -8.51
CA TYR A 47 16.22 8.79 -7.56
C TYR A 47 14.93 8.50 -6.78
N ILE A 48 14.91 8.86 -5.50
CA ILE A 48 13.80 8.58 -4.60
C ILE A 48 12.47 9.14 -5.11
N ASP A 49 12.46 10.33 -5.73
CA ASP A 49 11.25 10.91 -6.34
C ASP A 49 10.68 10.11 -7.51
N LYS A 50 11.55 9.46 -8.29
CA LYS A 50 11.13 8.54 -9.35
C LYS A 50 10.52 7.30 -8.71
N ALA A 51 11.17 6.74 -7.70
CA ALA A 51 10.71 5.55 -7.00
C ALA A 51 9.34 5.76 -6.33
N ILE A 52 9.13 6.88 -5.64
CA ILE A 52 7.85 7.25 -5.03
C ILE A 52 6.75 7.39 -6.11
N ARG A 53 7.05 8.02 -7.25
CA ARG A 53 6.09 8.13 -8.36
C ARG A 53 5.72 6.77 -8.94
N THR A 54 6.68 5.87 -9.09
CA THR A 54 6.45 4.49 -9.52
C THR A 54 5.52 3.79 -8.52
N MET A 55 5.81 3.87 -7.22
CA MET A 55 4.97 3.27 -6.19
C MET A 55 3.53 3.78 -6.21
N ARG A 56 3.33 5.08 -6.47
CA ARG A 56 1.99 5.73 -6.53
C ARG A 56 1.20 5.41 -7.82
N LYS A 57 1.84 4.85 -8.84
CA LYS A 57 1.22 4.63 -10.17
C LYS A 57 0.02 3.69 -10.08
N GLY A 58 -1.17 4.20 -10.40
CA GLY A 58 -2.42 3.43 -10.36
C GLY A 58 -2.88 3.01 -8.96
N GLY A 59 -2.21 3.50 -7.89
CA GLY A 59 -2.55 3.22 -6.51
C GLY A 59 -3.30 4.40 -5.87
N PHE A 60 -4.63 4.46 -6.03
CA PHE A 60 -5.46 5.47 -5.37
C PHE A 60 -5.36 5.43 -3.82
N TYR A 61 -4.95 4.31 -3.21
CA TYR A 61 -4.91 4.16 -1.75
C TYR A 61 -3.62 4.65 -1.09
N LEU A 62 -2.50 4.81 -1.81
CA LEU A 62 -1.28 5.41 -1.24
C LEU A 62 -1.43 6.91 -0.96
N ILE A 63 -2.50 7.53 -1.47
CA ILE A 63 -2.87 8.92 -1.16
C ILE A 63 -3.70 8.98 0.14
N PHE A 64 -4.35 7.88 0.54
CA PHE A 64 -5.30 7.85 1.67
C PHE A 64 -4.76 7.20 2.94
N LEU A 65 -3.82 6.24 2.83
CA LEU A 65 -3.10 5.73 3.99
C LEU A 65 -1.87 6.61 4.20
N LYS A 66 -2.01 7.52 5.16
CA LYS A 66 -0.98 8.03 6.08
C LYS A 66 0.41 7.99 5.45
N GLU A 67 0.76 9.09 4.77
CA GLU A 67 2.05 9.42 4.16
C GLU A 67 3.15 8.40 4.46
N THR A 68 3.66 7.76 3.40
CA THR A 68 4.94 7.05 3.35
C THR A 68 5.83 7.38 4.54
N GLN A 69 5.92 6.46 5.50
CA GLN A 69 6.64 6.75 6.73
C GLN A 69 8.13 6.62 6.46
N GLU A 70 8.83 7.75 6.61
CA GLU A 70 10.28 7.80 6.56
C GLU A 70 10.83 7.47 7.95
N ILE A 71 11.72 6.48 8.03
CA ILE A 71 12.39 6.08 9.27
C ILE A 71 13.90 6.17 9.06
N ASP A 72 14.58 6.87 9.97
CA ASP A 72 16.04 6.95 10.01
C ASP A 72 16.59 5.64 10.60
N TYR A 73 17.30 4.85 9.82
CA TYR A 73 17.78 3.52 10.22
C TYR A 73 19.30 3.56 10.48
N ARG A 74 19.71 4.06 11.65
CA ARG A 74 21.15 4.24 11.98
C ARG A 74 21.83 3.05 12.65
N ASP A 75 21.12 1.98 13.00
CA ASP A 75 21.63 0.94 13.90
C ASP A 75 22.10 -0.37 13.22
N ARG A 76 22.25 -0.41 11.88
CA ARG A 76 22.66 -1.64 11.17
C ARG A 76 24.09 -1.70 10.63
N GLY A 77 24.96 -0.78 11.05
CA GLY A 77 26.40 -0.90 10.79
C GLY A 77 26.77 -0.90 9.30
N ASP A 78 25.99 -0.20 8.48
CA ASP A 78 26.32 0.08 7.07
C ASP A 78 26.47 1.60 6.94
N ASP A 79 27.54 2.04 6.28
CA ASP A 79 28.22 3.32 6.51
C ASP A 79 27.54 4.52 5.81
N GLY A 80 26.21 4.48 5.68
CA GLY A 80 25.50 5.11 4.57
C GLY A 80 24.47 6.18 4.85
N GLY A 81 23.92 6.36 6.07
CA GLY A 81 22.84 7.33 6.28
C GLY A 81 21.57 7.00 5.48
N ASP A 82 21.11 5.76 5.64
CA ASP A 82 20.06 5.17 4.84
C ASP A 82 18.69 5.35 5.53
N HIS A 83 17.84 6.13 4.85
CA HIS A 83 16.45 6.28 5.22
C HIS A 83 15.65 5.18 4.56
N VAL A 84 14.62 4.69 5.24
CA VAL A 84 13.67 3.74 4.66
C VAL A 84 12.31 4.40 4.51
N ILE A 85 11.74 4.27 3.31
CA ILE A 85 10.35 4.61 3.05
C ILE A 85 9.53 3.33 3.07
N ILE A 86 8.52 3.31 3.94
CA ILE A 86 7.60 2.18 4.08
C ILE A 86 6.28 2.53 3.40
N PHE A 87 5.75 1.59 2.64
CA PHE A 87 4.47 1.72 1.93
C PHE A 87 3.42 0.81 2.58
N PRO A 88 2.81 1.23 3.71
CA PRO A 88 1.80 0.43 4.39
C PRO A 88 0.51 0.35 3.56
N TYR A 89 -0.17 -0.79 3.63
CA TYR A 89 -1.49 -0.99 3.03
C TYR A 89 -2.58 -1.36 4.06
N LYS A 90 -2.17 -1.59 5.33
CA LYS A 90 -3.00 -1.84 6.51
C LYS A 90 -2.38 -1.17 7.73
N ASP A 91 -3.20 -0.85 8.73
CA ASP A 91 -2.71 -0.30 10.01
C ASP A 91 -2.34 -1.40 11.03
N GLU A 92 -2.80 -2.64 10.82
CA GLU A 92 -2.73 -3.73 11.81
C GLU A 92 -1.67 -4.81 11.51
N ASP A 93 -1.04 -4.79 10.32
CA ASP A 93 -0.03 -5.79 9.95
C ASP A 93 1.37 -5.38 10.47
N PRO A 94 2.20 -6.32 10.94
CA PRO A 94 3.56 -5.99 11.34
C PRO A 94 4.31 -5.42 10.13
N MET A 95 5.05 -4.32 10.37
CA MET A 95 5.78 -3.57 9.34
C MET A 95 6.75 -4.43 8.51
N SER A 96 7.05 -5.65 8.95
CA SER A 96 7.84 -6.64 8.24
C SER A 96 7.27 -7.07 6.89
N HIS A 97 5.96 -6.91 6.64
CA HIS A 97 5.35 -7.36 5.38
C HIS A 97 5.17 -6.29 4.33
N TYR A 98 5.54 -5.03 4.61
CA TYR A 98 5.32 -3.95 3.67
C TYR A 98 6.46 -3.77 2.67
N PRO A 99 6.12 -3.34 1.43
CA PRO A 99 7.10 -2.82 0.49
C PRO A 99 7.90 -1.67 1.10
N ARG A 100 9.23 -1.71 0.90
CA ARG A 100 10.22 -0.82 1.52
C ARG A 100 11.25 -0.38 0.50
N ILE A 101 11.56 0.91 0.52
CA ILE A 101 12.61 1.52 -0.30
C ILE A 101 13.66 2.09 0.62
N TYR A 102 14.89 1.61 0.49
CA TYR A 102 16.06 2.13 1.19
C TYR A 102 16.77 3.12 0.28
N TYR A 103 17.02 4.33 0.76
CA TYR A 103 17.74 5.33 -0.01
C TYR A 103 18.75 6.08 0.85
N ASN A 104 19.83 6.48 0.19
CA ASN A 104 20.87 7.27 0.81
C ASN A 104 20.49 8.76 0.76
N SER A 105 20.34 9.42 1.90
CA SER A 105 19.87 10.81 1.94
C SER A 105 20.85 11.81 1.34
N LYS A 106 22.16 11.50 1.32
CA LYS A 106 23.18 12.37 0.70
C LYS A 106 23.09 12.39 -0.82
N THR A 107 22.75 11.24 -1.42
CA THR A 107 22.70 11.10 -2.89
C THR A 107 21.27 11.17 -3.43
N GLY A 108 20.26 11.00 -2.57
CA GLY A 108 18.86 10.87 -2.96
C GLY A 108 18.56 9.62 -3.79
N LYS A 109 19.48 8.64 -3.80
CA LYS A 109 19.38 7.43 -4.62
C LYS A 109 18.96 6.23 -3.81
N VAL A 110 18.14 5.39 -4.43
CA VAL A 110 17.75 4.07 -3.91
C VAL A 110 18.98 3.18 -3.84
N VAL A 111 19.23 2.62 -2.66
CA VAL A 111 20.32 1.67 -2.39
C VAL A 111 19.79 0.25 -2.18
N GLY A 112 18.48 0.10 -1.91
CA GLY A 112 17.85 -1.20 -1.77
C GLY A 112 16.33 -1.14 -1.87
N VAL A 113 15.74 -2.28 -2.20
CA VAL A 113 14.27 -2.47 -2.23
C VAL A 113 13.93 -3.80 -1.57
N SER A 114 12.82 -3.84 -0.85
CA SER A 114 12.25 -5.07 -0.29
C SER A 114 10.77 -5.05 -0.54
N ASP A 115 10.24 -6.10 -1.18
CA ASP A 115 8.81 -6.21 -1.46
C ASP A 115 7.98 -6.55 -0.22
N GLY A 116 8.61 -6.89 0.91
CA GLY A 116 7.94 -7.28 2.15
C GLY A 116 7.32 -8.67 2.12
N GLY A 117 7.31 -9.36 0.97
CA GLY A 117 6.58 -10.61 0.77
C GLY A 117 5.06 -10.42 0.86
N PHE A 118 4.37 -10.46 -0.28
CA PHE A 118 2.91 -10.42 -0.31
C PHE A 118 2.34 -11.66 0.41
N PRO A 119 1.53 -11.51 1.47
CA PRO A 119 0.90 -12.65 2.14
C PRO A 119 -0.16 -13.35 1.28
#